data_AF-A0A224YLH1-F1
#
_entry.id   AF-A0A224YLH1-F1
#
_cell.length_a   1.000
_cell.length_b   1.000
_cell.length_c   1.000
_cell.angle_alpha   90.00
_cell.angle_beta   90.00
_cell.angle_gamma   90.00
#
_symmetry.space_group_name_H-M   'P 1'
#
loop_
_entity.id
_entity.type
_entity.pdbx_description
1 polymer ?
#
loop_
_entity_poly.entity_id
_entity_poly.type
_entity_poly.pdbx_seq_one_letter_code
_entity_poly.pdbx_strand_id
1 'polypeptide(L)'
;MEMQLPLSHLLACYILASSIPSRTTCTPIMPAINSETLYLVGHSRSRKLTNVVCVISTYRGENDGWVMRNMNYAFSVGKPWRGQSSTIHVQWRPYAALLNVKTSDVVRHDLETKPQYVVRNYDDNSLVLSDMKDVASPCSLWVTRKYLDNIPETTNRTFYHQCPEPIYTTIDERCFENK
;
A
#
# COMPACT_ATOMS: atom_id res chain seq x y z
N MET A 1 53.15 -56.77 36.07
CA MET A 1 53.52 -55.37 35.82
C MET A 1 53.05 -55.07 34.40
N GLU A 2 52.11 -54.13 34.27
CA GLU A 2 51.75 -53.42 33.02
C GLU A 2 51.09 -54.26 31.90
N MET A 3 50.10 -53.81 31.12
CA MET A 3 49.28 -52.60 31.06
C MET A 3 48.11 -52.89 30.09
N GLN A 4 46.90 -52.40 30.40
CA GLN A 4 45.94 -51.64 29.54
C GLN A 4 45.89 -51.90 28.01
N LEU A 5 44.78 -51.85 27.25
CA LEU A 5 43.42 -51.33 27.40
C LEU A 5 42.61 -51.84 26.16
N PRO A 6 41.30 -52.10 26.22
CA PRO A 6 40.44 -52.28 25.05
C PRO A 6 39.69 -50.99 24.73
N LEU A 7 39.81 -50.42 23.53
CA LEU A 7 38.95 -49.31 23.09
C LEU A 7 39.07 -49.06 21.58
N SER A 8 38.00 -49.32 20.83
CA SER A 8 37.33 -48.21 20.16
C SER A 8 35.94 -48.64 19.68
N HIS A 9 34.95 -48.10 20.38
CA HIS A 9 33.59 -47.95 19.91
C HIS A 9 33.59 -47.05 18.67
N LEU A 10 33.28 -47.61 17.50
CA LEU A 10 32.85 -46.80 16.35
C LEU A 10 31.37 -46.44 16.54
N LEU A 11 31.11 -45.46 17.40
CA LEU A 11 29.83 -44.75 17.40
C LEU A 11 29.86 -43.77 16.22
N ALA A 12 29.32 -44.18 15.09
CA ALA A 12 29.07 -43.30 13.95
C ALA A 12 27.92 -42.34 14.32
N CYS A 13 28.26 -41.19 14.91
CA CYS A 13 27.35 -40.07 15.10
C CYS A 13 26.99 -39.48 13.73
N TYR A 14 25.91 -39.97 13.12
CA TYR A 14 25.25 -39.29 12.02
C TYR A 14 24.59 -38.01 12.55
N ILE A 15 25.31 -36.88 12.48
CA ILE A 15 24.71 -35.56 12.64
C ILE A 15 23.91 -35.28 11.37
N LEU A 16 22.61 -35.58 11.39
CA LEU A 16 21.66 -35.03 10.42
C LEU A 16 21.56 -33.53 10.68
N ALA A 17 22.45 -32.76 10.05
CA ALA A 17 22.33 -31.32 9.96
C ALA A 17 21.08 -31.01 9.13
N SER A 18 19.94 -30.84 9.80
CA SER A 18 18.73 -30.33 9.19
C SER A 18 18.99 -28.89 8.74
N SER A 19 19.31 -28.70 7.47
CA SER A 19 19.32 -27.40 6.83
C SER A 19 17.88 -26.88 6.81
N ILE A 20 17.50 -26.11 7.83
CA ILE A 20 16.27 -25.32 7.79
C ILE A 20 16.46 -24.36 6.62
N PRO A 21 15.67 -24.43 5.54
CA PRO A 21 15.77 -23.42 4.49
C PRO A 21 15.38 -22.09 5.12
N SER A 22 16.38 -21.21 5.29
CA SER A 22 16.14 -19.81 5.61
C SER A 22 15.24 -19.25 4.53
N ARG A 23 13.94 -19.17 4.81
CA ARG A 23 13.00 -18.43 3.97
C ARG A 23 13.43 -16.97 4.07
N THR A 24 14.14 -16.49 3.07
CA THR A 24 14.43 -15.07 2.92
C THR A 24 13.09 -14.35 2.78
N THR A 25 12.57 -13.81 3.88
CA THR A 25 11.38 -12.98 3.85
C THR A 25 11.79 -11.66 3.23
N CYS A 26 11.58 -11.52 1.91
CA CYS A 26 11.72 -10.23 1.26
C CYS A 26 10.73 -9.26 1.91
N THR A 27 11.24 -8.15 2.45
CA THR A 27 10.41 -7.05 2.94
C THR A 27 9.55 -6.53 1.79
N PRO A 28 8.23 -6.36 1.95
CA PRO A 28 7.38 -5.83 0.90
C PRO A 28 7.85 -4.45 0.41
N ILE A 29 7.66 -4.17 -0.87
CA ILE A 29 7.96 -2.89 -1.49
C ILE A 29 6.79 -1.94 -1.24
N MET A 30 7.06 -0.79 -0.61
CA MET A 30 6.05 0.23 -0.30
C MET A 30 5.34 0.74 -1.57
N PRO A 31 4.01 0.52 -1.74
CA PRO A 31 3.32 0.84 -2.99
C PRO A 31 3.31 2.32 -3.35
N ALA A 32 3.31 3.22 -2.37
CA ALA A 32 3.29 4.66 -2.64
C ALA A 32 4.52 5.13 -3.46
N ILE A 33 5.67 4.50 -3.24
CA ILE A 33 6.94 4.88 -3.89
C ILE A 33 7.35 3.91 -5.00
N ASN A 34 6.51 2.95 -5.37
CA ASN A 34 6.78 2.02 -6.46
C ASN A 34 6.25 2.52 -7.82
N SER A 35 6.57 1.81 -8.90
CA SER A 35 6.15 2.15 -10.27
C SER A 35 4.73 1.71 -10.63
N GLU A 36 4.07 0.89 -9.80
CA GLU A 36 2.76 0.34 -10.09
C GLU A 36 1.66 1.39 -10.01
N THR A 37 0.56 1.18 -10.74
CA THR A 37 -0.63 2.04 -10.62
C THR A 37 -1.42 1.67 -9.38
N LEU A 38 -1.87 2.67 -8.62
CA LEU A 38 -2.70 2.49 -7.43
C LEU A 38 -4.12 2.97 -7.68
N TYR A 39 -5.10 2.20 -7.21
CA TYR A 39 -6.53 2.46 -7.32
C TYR A 39 -7.10 2.65 -5.92
N LEU A 40 -7.84 3.73 -5.70
CA LEU A 40 -8.59 3.91 -4.46
C LEU A 40 -9.83 3.01 -4.47
N VAL A 41 -9.82 1.96 -3.66
CA VAL A 41 -10.89 0.96 -3.61
C VAL A 41 -11.65 0.96 -2.29
N GLY A 42 -11.19 1.73 -1.31
CA GLY A 42 -11.95 1.92 -0.07
C GLY A 42 -11.56 3.18 0.67
N HIS A 43 -12.48 3.72 1.45
CA HIS A 43 -12.23 4.84 2.35
C HIS A 43 -13.23 4.86 3.51
N SER A 44 -12.94 5.63 4.55
CA SER A 44 -13.91 5.92 5.59
C SER A 44 -15.10 6.74 5.06
N ARG A 45 -16.30 6.55 5.61
CA ARG A 45 -17.51 7.31 5.21
C ARG A 45 -17.33 8.82 5.25
N SER A 46 -16.64 9.32 6.27
CA SER A 46 -16.32 10.75 6.43
C SER A 46 -15.36 11.30 5.37
N ARG A 47 -14.76 10.43 4.55
CA ARG A 47 -13.88 10.75 3.40
C ARG A 47 -14.57 10.54 2.06
N LYS A 48 -15.89 10.39 2.05
CA LYS A 48 -16.64 10.29 0.80
C LYS A 48 -16.56 11.61 0.04
N LEU A 49 -15.82 11.62 -1.06
CA LEU A 49 -15.74 12.75 -1.98
C LEU A 49 -17.01 12.78 -2.85
N THR A 50 -17.76 13.86 -2.77
CA THR A 50 -19.03 13.98 -3.50
C THR A 50 -18.77 14.17 -4.98
N ASN A 51 -19.42 13.36 -5.82
CA ASN A 51 -19.29 13.36 -7.27
C ASN A 51 -17.87 13.10 -7.82
N VAL A 52 -16.95 12.57 -7.02
CA VAL A 52 -15.62 12.18 -7.49
C VAL A 52 -15.57 10.67 -7.67
N VAL A 53 -15.11 10.22 -8.83
CA VAL A 53 -14.95 8.81 -9.20
C VAL A 53 -13.59 8.58 -9.86
N CYS A 54 -13.23 7.32 -10.10
CA CYS A 54 -12.02 6.94 -10.83
C CYS A 54 -10.71 7.49 -10.24
N VAL A 55 -10.58 7.51 -8.91
CA VAL A 55 -9.35 8.02 -8.25
C VAL A 55 -8.22 7.01 -8.42
N ILE A 56 -7.24 7.35 -9.27
CA ILE A 56 -6.16 6.48 -9.73
C ILE A 56 -4.83 7.24 -9.66
N SER A 57 -3.81 6.65 -9.06
CA SER A 57 -2.46 7.22 -8.96
C SER A 57 -1.44 6.44 -9.80
N THR A 58 -0.88 7.07 -10.83
CA THR A 58 0.10 6.45 -11.74
C THR A 58 1.49 7.03 -11.52
N TYR A 59 2.52 6.18 -11.45
CA TYR A 59 3.92 6.62 -11.38
C TYR A 59 4.32 7.46 -12.61
N ARG A 60 5.13 8.48 -12.39
CA ARG A 60 5.68 9.35 -13.45
C ARG A 60 7.20 9.41 -13.48
N GLY A 61 7.83 9.29 -12.32
CA GLY A 61 9.27 9.41 -12.15
C GLY A 61 9.64 9.61 -10.70
N GLU A 62 10.93 9.80 -10.45
CA GLU A 62 11.46 10.12 -9.14
C GLU A 62 12.51 11.23 -9.29
N ASN A 63 12.51 12.19 -8.36
CA ASN A 63 13.54 13.21 -8.27
C ASN A 63 13.82 13.54 -6.80
N ASP A 64 15.09 13.59 -6.41
CA ASP A 64 15.53 13.95 -5.05
C ASP A 64 14.82 13.17 -3.92
N GLY A 65 14.58 11.87 -4.14
CA GLY A 65 13.89 10.99 -3.19
C GLY A 65 12.39 11.30 -3.03
N TRP A 66 11.80 12.07 -3.95
CA TRP A 66 10.37 12.25 -4.10
C TRP A 66 9.88 11.52 -5.35
N VAL A 67 8.95 10.59 -5.16
CA VAL A 67 8.27 9.92 -6.26
C VAL A 67 7.15 10.80 -6.77
N MET A 68 7.21 11.13 -8.07
CA MET A 68 6.19 11.88 -8.78
C MET A 68 5.12 10.91 -9.29
N ARG A 69 3.86 11.20 -8.98
CA ARG A 69 2.71 10.42 -9.46
C ARG A 69 1.67 11.36 -10.05
N ASN A 70 1.01 10.95 -11.12
CA ASN A 70 -0.21 11.65 -11.56
C ASN A 70 -1.38 11.10 -10.74
N MET A 71 -2.16 11.98 -10.14
CA MET A 71 -3.45 11.67 -9.55
C MET A 71 -4.54 11.98 -10.57
N ASN A 72 -5.17 10.93 -11.07
CA ASN A 72 -6.26 11.00 -12.04
C ASN A 72 -7.58 10.74 -11.32
N TYR A 73 -8.61 11.51 -11.66
CA TYR A 73 -9.96 11.35 -11.12
C TYR A 73 -10.95 11.98 -12.09
N ALA A 74 -12.24 11.72 -11.92
CA ALA A 74 -13.27 12.31 -12.74
C ALA A 74 -14.43 12.81 -11.89
N PHE A 75 -15.06 13.89 -12.35
CA PHE A 75 -16.31 14.36 -11.77
C PHE A 75 -17.50 13.69 -12.46
N SER A 76 -18.35 13.02 -11.68
CA SER A 76 -19.53 12.31 -12.17
C SER A 76 -20.76 13.22 -12.41
N VAL A 77 -20.59 14.54 -12.30
CA VAL A 77 -21.62 15.53 -12.62
C VAL A 77 -21.64 15.79 -14.13
N GLY A 78 -22.74 15.40 -14.78
CA GLY A 78 -22.87 15.50 -16.24
C GLY A 78 -22.15 14.36 -16.97
N LYS A 79 -22.65 14.00 -18.15
CA LYS A 79 -22.01 13.04 -19.06
C LYS A 79 -21.56 13.76 -20.34
N PRO A 80 -20.37 13.47 -20.90
CA PRO A 80 -19.35 12.55 -20.37
C PRO A 80 -18.70 13.09 -19.09
N TRP A 81 -18.14 12.19 -18.27
CA TRP A 81 -17.44 12.59 -17.05
C TRP A 81 -16.24 13.48 -17.37
N ARG A 82 -16.04 14.53 -16.57
CA ARG A 82 -14.89 15.42 -16.75
C ARG A 82 -13.69 14.87 -15.99
N GLY A 83 -12.73 14.31 -16.72
CA GLY A 83 -11.45 13.87 -16.18
C GLY A 83 -10.58 15.04 -15.70
N GLN A 84 -9.83 14.80 -14.64
CA GLN A 84 -8.81 15.66 -14.07
C GLN A 84 -7.54 14.85 -13.87
N SER A 85 -6.39 15.50 -14.07
CA SER A 85 -5.09 14.90 -13.79
C SER A 85 -4.13 15.96 -13.28
N SER A 86 -3.43 15.66 -12.19
CA SER A 86 -2.43 16.56 -11.65
C SER A 86 -1.33 15.79 -10.94
N THR A 87 -0.11 16.32 -10.96
CA THR A 87 1.05 15.68 -10.35
C THR A 87 1.07 15.90 -8.84
N ILE A 88 1.27 14.82 -8.11
CA ILE A 88 1.59 14.80 -6.69
C ILE A 88 3.00 14.25 -6.49
N HIS A 89 3.63 14.61 -5.38
CA HIS A 89 4.92 14.08 -4.97
C HIS A 89 4.75 13.35 -3.65
N VAL A 90 5.28 12.14 -3.56
CA VAL A 90 5.23 11.34 -2.34
C VAL A 90 6.64 10.95 -1.92
N GLN A 91 6.89 10.93 -0.62
CA GLN A 91 8.17 10.51 -0.07
C GLN A 91 7.92 9.66 1.17
N TRP A 92 8.56 8.50 1.19
CA TRP A 92 8.54 7.58 2.32
C TRP A 92 9.96 7.12 2.63
N ARG A 93 10.37 7.25 3.89
CA ARG A 93 11.64 6.67 4.35
C ARG A 93 11.40 5.21 4.73
N PRO A 94 12.37 4.31 4.48
CA PRO A 94 12.22 2.91 4.85
C PRO A 94 11.75 2.74 6.30
N TYR A 95 10.66 1.99 6.48
CA TYR A 95 10.03 1.68 7.77
C TYR A 95 9.44 2.89 8.52
N ALA A 96 9.31 4.06 7.89
CA ALA A 96 8.66 5.21 8.52
C ALA A 96 7.16 4.96 8.68
N ALA A 97 6.60 5.41 9.81
CA ALA A 97 5.16 5.39 10.03
C ALA A 97 4.42 6.45 9.18
N LEU A 98 5.14 7.41 8.60
CA LEU A 98 4.57 8.56 7.89
C LEU A 98 4.94 8.55 6.41
N LEU A 99 3.93 8.75 5.58
CA LEU A 99 4.06 9.07 4.16
C LEU A 99 3.91 10.59 4.00
N ASN A 100 4.93 11.25 3.46
CA ASN A 100 4.86 12.67 3.13
C ASN A 100 4.29 12.85 1.72
N VAL A 101 3.42 13.85 1.56
CA VAL A 101 2.73 14.14 0.29
C VAL A 101 2.80 15.64 0.02
N LYS A 102 3.15 16.01 -1.21
CA LYS A 102 3.00 17.37 -1.75
C LYS A 102 2.03 17.32 -2.92
N THR A 103 0.98 18.13 -2.85
CA THR A 103 -0.05 18.21 -3.89
C THR A 103 -0.20 19.65 -4.37
N SER A 104 -0.69 19.83 -5.59
CA SER A 104 -1.17 21.13 -6.04
C SER A 104 -2.40 21.57 -5.23
N ASP A 105 -2.70 22.87 -5.25
CA ASP A 105 -3.89 23.40 -4.58
C ASP A 105 -5.18 22.80 -5.14
N VAL A 106 -5.22 22.51 -6.44
CA VAL A 106 -6.36 21.86 -7.12
C VAL A 106 -6.61 20.47 -6.54
N VAL A 107 -5.59 19.61 -6.49
CA VAL A 107 -5.72 18.26 -5.92
C VAL A 107 -6.07 18.32 -4.44
N ARG A 108 -5.47 19.26 -3.71
CA ARG A 108 -5.76 19.45 -2.29
C ARG A 108 -7.20 19.83 -2.05
N HIS A 109 -7.77 20.68 -2.91
CA HIS A 109 -9.16 21.08 -2.83
C HIS A 109 -10.10 19.93 -3.22
N ASP A 110 -9.87 19.33 -4.38
CA ASP A 110 -10.80 18.35 -4.97
C ASP A 110 -10.81 17.01 -4.21
N LEU A 111 -9.66 16.58 -3.68
CA LEU A 111 -9.49 15.28 -3.00
C LEU A 111 -9.22 15.42 -1.50
N GLU A 112 -9.30 16.63 -0.96
CA GLU A 112 -9.05 16.93 0.46
C GLU A 112 -7.71 16.36 0.99
N THR A 113 -6.65 16.43 0.16
CA THR A 113 -5.38 15.80 0.52
C THR A 113 -4.70 16.50 1.70
N LYS A 114 -3.86 15.75 2.40
CA LYS A 114 -3.06 16.20 3.54
C LYS A 114 -1.58 16.09 3.23
N PRO A 115 -0.73 16.91 3.88
CA PRO A 115 0.71 16.86 3.67
C PRO A 115 1.34 15.57 4.21
N GLN A 116 0.68 14.87 5.12
CA GLN A 116 1.17 13.66 5.76
C GLN A 116 0.03 12.68 6.06
N TYR A 117 0.33 11.39 5.91
CA TYR A 117 -0.55 10.28 6.26
C TYR A 117 0.21 9.23 7.07
N VAL A 118 -0.51 8.56 7.97
CA VAL A 118 0.01 7.42 8.72
C VAL A 118 -0.13 6.16 7.88
N VAL A 119 0.97 5.44 7.67
CA VAL A 119 0.99 4.11 7.05
C VAL A 119 0.54 3.09 8.09
N ARG A 120 -0.66 2.53 7.88
CA ARG A 120 -1.28 1.58 8.80
C ARG A 120 -0.94 0.13 8.49
N ASN A 121 -0.92 -0.20 7.20
CA ASN A 121 -0.54 -1.50 6.68
C ASN A 121 -0.11 -1.35 5.22
N TYR A 122 0.80 -2.19 4.76
CA TYR A 122 1.11 -2.33 3.34
C TYR A 122 1.69 -3.70 3.03
N ASP A 123 1.50 -4.13 1.78
CA ASP A 123 2.28 -5.18 1.12
C ASP A 123 2.68 -4.70 -0.27
N ASP A 124 3.20 -5.58 -1.14
CA ASP A 124 3.64 -5.19 -2.49
C ASP A 124 2.52 -4.60 -3.38
N ASN A 125 1.25 -4.84 -3.02
CA ASN A 125 0.11 -4.60 -3.89
C ASN A 125 -1.03 -3.84 -3.20
N SER A 126 -0.88 -3.46 -1.93
CA SER A 126 -1.89 -2.76 -1.16
C SER A 126 -1.31 -1.84 -0.10
N LEU A 127 -2.04 -0.77 0.21
CA LEU A 127 -1.63 0.27 1.13
C LEU A 127 -2.86 0.83 1.85
N VAL A 128 -2.81 0.81 3.18
CA VAL A 128 -3.81 1.46 4.05
C VAL A 128 -3.18 2.70 4.66
N LEU A 129 -3.77 3.86 4.39
CA LEU A 129 -3.36 5.16 4.92
C LEU A 129 -4.43 5.71 5.83
N SER A 130 -4.05 6.37 6.93
CA SER A 130 -4.97 7.17 7.75
C SER A 130 -4.49 8.59 7.94
N ASP A 131 -5.41 9.45 8.37
CA ASP A 131 -5.07 10.75 8.92
C ASP A 131 -4.18 10.64 10.18
N MET A 132 -3.48 11.73 10.49
CA MET A 132 -2.77 11.95 11.76
C MET A 132 -3.77 12.30 12.88
N LYS A 133 -4.47 11.31 13.44
CA LYS A 133 -5.10 11.39 14.77
C LYS A 133 -5.02 10.04 15.49
N ASP A 134 -5.00 10.08 16.81
CA ASP A 134 -4.64 8.93 17.65
C ASP A 134 -5.73 7.86 17.79
N VAL A 135 -7.01 8.20 17.58
CA VAL A 135 -8.13 7.23 17.73
C VAL A 135 -9.12 7.36 16.56
N ALA A 136 -9.40 6.23 15.91
CA ALA A 136 -10.36 6.09 14.80
C ALA A 136 -10.23 7.15 13.70
N SER A 137 -9.02 7.33 13.18
CA SER A 137 -8.74 8.26 12.09
C SER A 137 -9.39 7.81 10.78
N PRO A 138 -10.02 8.72 10.01
CA PRO A 138 -10.44 8.41 8.65
C PRO A 138 -9.28 7.86 7.82
N CYS A 139 -9.59 6.91 6.96
CA CYS A 139 -8.58 6.17 6.22
C CYS A 139 -8.92 6.03 4.73
N SER A 140 -7.96 5.51 3.98
CA SER A 140 -8.11 5.08 2.59
C SER A 140 -7.35 3.77 2.34
N LEU A 141 -7.89 2.96 1.43
CA LEU A 141 -7.33 1.71 0.95
C LEU A 141 -7.03 1.85 -0.54
N TRP A 142 -5.75 1.64 -0.86
CA TRP A 142 -5.21 1.69 -2.20
C TRP A 142 -4.68 0.32 -2.58
N VAL A 143 -4.91 -0.09 -3.81
CA VAL A 143 -4.44 -1.38 -4.32
C VAL A 143 -3.85 -1.25 -5.71
N THR A 144 -2.98 -2.17 -6.11
CA THR A 144 -2.58 -2.33 -7.51
C THR A 144 -3.64 -3.08 -8.29
N ARG A 145 -3.48 -3.16 -9.62
CA ARG A 145 -4.42 -3.90 -10.49
C ARG A 145 -4.62 -5.35 -10.05
N LYS A 146 -3.57 -5.97 -9.47
CA LYS A 146 -3.59 -7.36 -8.99
C LYS A 146 -4.68 -7.64 -7.95
N TYR A 147 -5.02 -6.64 -7.12
CA TYR A 147 -5.94 -6.79 -6.00
C TYR A 147 -7.25 -6.02 -6.18
N LEU A 148 -7.59 -5.59 -7.40
CA LEU A 148 -8.89 -4.97 -7.67
C LEU A 148 -10.05 -5.92 -7.36
N ASP A 149 -9.91 -7.20 -7.73
CA ASP A 149 -10.97 -8.20 -7.57
C ASP A 149 -10.82 -9.04 -6.28
N ASN A 150 -9.63 -9.07 -5.70
CA ASN A 150 -9.33 -9.89 -4.54
C ASN A 150 -8.28 -9.24 -3.64
N ILE A 151 -8.75 -8.53 -2.62
CA ILE A 151 -7.91 -7.88 -1.62
C ILE A 151 -7.54 -8.93 -0.55
N PRO A 152 -6.24 -9.11 -0.22
CA PRO A 152 -5.83 -10.08 0.79
C PRO A 152 -6.51 -9.87 2.13
N GLU A 153 -6.80 -10.99 2.81
CA GLU A 153 -7.48 -10.99 4.11
C GLU A 153 -6.77 -10.09 5.14
N THR A 154 -5.44 -10.08 5.17
CA THR A 154 -4.64 -9.26 6.08
C THR A 154 -4.87 -7.76 5.90
N THR A 155 -4.87 -7.29 4.65
CA THR A 155 -5.15 -5.89 4.32
C THR A 155 -6.62 -5.55 4.55
N ASN A 156 -7.52 -6.43 4.13
CA ASN A 156 -8.96 -6.27 4.32
C ASN A 156 -9.32 -6.15 5.81
N ARG A 157 -8.75 -7.03 6.64
CA ARG A 157 -8.91 -7.02 8.10
C ARG A 157 -8.40 -5.71 8.72
N THR A 158 -7.22 -5.24 8.31
CA THR A 158 -6.70 -3.95 8.78
C THR A 158 -7.65 -2.81 8.42
N PHE A 159 -8.09 -2.75 7.16
CA PHE A 159 -9.01 -1.70 6.69
C PHE A 159 -10.32 -1.73 7.49
N TYR A 160 -10.96 -2.89 7.66
CA TYR A 160 -12.21 -2.98 8.42
C TYR A 160 -12.09 -2.59 9.89
N HIS A 161 -10.98 -2.94 10.55
CA HIS A 161 -10.84 -2.70 12.00
C HIS A 161 -10.26 -1.33 12.35
N GLN A 162 -9.41 -0.75 11.49
CA GLN A 162 -8.72 0.50 11.80
C GLN A 162 -9.43 1.71 11.22
N CYS A 163 -10.30 1.51 10.23
CA CYS A 163 -11.01 2.60 9.58
C CYS A 163 -12.41 2.79 10.16
N PRO A 164 -12.79 4.00 10.58
CA PRO A 164 -14.17 4.28 10.96
C PRO A 164 -15.09 4.18 9.74
N GLU A 165 -16.19 3.45 9.87
CA GLU A 165 -17.23 3.28 8.85
C GLU A 165 -16.64 3.01 7.45
N PRO A 166 -15.93 1.88 7.23
CA PRO A 166 -15.26 1.59 5.98
C PRO A 166 -16.27 1.36 4.85
N ILE A 167 -16.02 1.99 3.71
CA ILE A 167 -16.82 1.85 2.49
C ILE A 167 -15.88 1.42 1.37
N TYR A 168 -16.30 0.40 0.61
CA TYR A 168 -15.65 0.00 -0.63
C TYR A 168 -16.21 0.77 -1.81
N THR A 169 -15.32 1.14 -2.73
CA THR A 169 -15.64 1.80 -3.98
C THR A 169 -15.19 0.91 -5.12
N THR A 170 -16.11 0.59 -6.03
CA THR A 170 -15.79 -0.14 -7.26
C THR A 170 -15.17 0.81 -8.27
N ILE A 171 -14.12 0.36 -8.95
CA ILE A 171 -13.57 1.07 -10.11
C ILE A 171 -14.40 0.67 -11.32
N ASP A 172 -15.09 1.65 -11.89
CA ASP A 172 -15.92 1.46 -13.10
C ASP A 172 -15.02 1.20 -14.32
N GLU A 173 -15.44 0.33 -15.25
CA GLU A 173 -14.70 0.07 -16.48
C GLU A 173 -14.45 1.34 -17.31
N ARG A 174 -15.38 2.31 -17.24
CA ARG A 174 -15.25 3.63 -17.87
C ARG A 174 -14.09 4.46 -17.32
N CYS A 175 -13.53 4.09 -16.17
CA CYS A 175 -12.33 4.71 -15.63
C CYS A 175 -11.07 4.37 -16.46
N PHE A 176 -11.12 3.34 -17.31
CA PHE A 176 -10.01 2.92 -18.17
C PHE A 176 -10.11 3.44 -19.61
N GLU A 177 -11.29 3.89 -20.03
CA GLU A 177 -11.58 4.29 -21.41
C GLU A 177 -11.09 5.71 -21.76
N ASN A 178 -10.88 6.58 -20.76
CA ASN A 178 -10.52 8.00 -20.97
C ASN A 178 -9.02 8.27 -20.88
N LYS A 179 -8.17 7.40 -21.45
CA LYS A 179 -6.72 7.63 -21.55
C LYS A 179 -6.33 8.32 -22.85
#